data_AF-A0A7X5REL7-F1
#
_entry.id   AF-A0A7X5REL7-F1
#
_cell.length_a   1.000
_cell.length_b   1.000
_cell.length_c   1.000
_cell.angle_alpha   90.00
_cell.angle_beta   90.00
_cell.angle_gamma   90.00
#
_symmetry.space_group_name_H-M   'P 1'
#
loop_
_entity.id
_entity.type
_entity.pdbx_description
1 polymer ?
#
loop_
_entity_poly.entity_id
_entity_poly.type
_entity_poly.pdbx_seq_one_letter_code
_entity_poly.pdbx_strand_id
1 'polypeptide(L)'
;MGNKQIRPLTPTERQYATENYHLISKFLKLSKLDAEEFFDIVVFDFLLSVEIYLNNEALRGKCNFEAVSYMYMKRAVYRHFREQKAQKRSSECGVDISFNEIDAYIGQSISGMENLLSLEYDETIKQIESILTVEQQRIFFDKLQGYSLKEIAENNGIKPKRVYKQFGRIKNVVADVMENQRLYG
;
A
#
# COMPACT_ATOMS: atom_id res chain seq x y z
N MET A 1 4.37 -17.16 5.80
CA MET A 1 3.20 -17.83 5.19
C MET A 1 3.07 -17.36 3.75
N GLY A 2 3.17 -18.29 2.80
CA GLY A 2 2.87 -18.12 1.37
C GLY A 2 3.90 -17.31 0.57
N ASN A 3 4.99 -17.95 0.12
CA ASN A 3 5.66 -17.49 -1.10
C ASN A 3 4.60 -17.52 -2.20
N LYS A 4 4.06 -16.37 -2.56
CA LYS A 4 3.08 -16.25 -3.62
C LYS A 4 3.83 -16.59 -4.91
N GLN A 5 3.84 -17.87 -5.28
CA GLN A 5 4.44 -18.32 -6.54
C GLN A 5 3.70 -17.59 -7.64
N ILE A 6 4.38 -16.64 -8.26
CA ILE A 6 3.89 -16.02 -9.48
C ILE A 6 3.89 -17.12 -10.52
N ARG A 7 2.73 -17.35 -11.11
CA ARG A 7 2.64 -18.28 -12.24
C ARG A 7 3.51 -17.75 -13.38
N PRO A 8 4.00 -18.61 -14.28
CA PRO A 8 4.62 -18.14 -15.50
C PRO A 8 3.70 -17.14 -16.23
N LEU A 9 4.28 -15.99 -16.61
CA LEU A 9 3.56 -14.98 -17.37
C LEU A 9 3.18 -15.51 -18.76
N THR A 10 1.98 -15.17 -19.21
CA THR A 10 1.55 -15.36 -20.60
C THR A 10 2.43 -14.52 -21.55
N PRO A 11 2.47 -14.82 -22.85
CA PRO A 11 3.20 -14.01 -23.83
C PRO A 11 2.82 -12.52 -23.78
N THR A 12 1.52 -12.23 -23.68
CA THR A 12 0.99 -10.85 -23.57
C THR A 12 1.46 -10.15 -22.31
N GLU A 13 1.38 -10.82 -21.15
CA GLU A 13 1.87 -10.25 -19.88
C GLU A 13 3.37 -10.01 -19.91
N ARG A 14 4.14 -10.90 -20.54
CA ARG A 14 5.60 -10.76 -20.67
C ARG A 14 5.98 -9.58 -21.55
N GLN A 15 5.28 -9.40 -22.66
CA GLN A 15 5.48 -8.24 -23.53
C GLN A 15 5.16 -6.95 -22.77
N TYR A 16 4.01 -6.89 -22.12
CA TYR A 16 3.60 -5.72 -21.34
C TYR A 16 4.57 -5.41 -20.18
N ALA A 17 5.06 -6.43 -19.49
CA ALA A 17 6.07 -6.28 -18.45
C ALA A 17 7.38 -5.72 -19.02
N THR A 18 7.80 -6.15 -20.21
CA THR A 18 9.02 -5.66 -20.87
C THR A 18 8.90 -4.19 -21.25
N GLU A 19 7.76 -3.80 -21.83
CA GLU A 19 7.47 -2.41 -22.21
C GLU A 19 7.45 -1.47 -21.00
N ASN A 20 6.99 -1.95 -19.84
CA ASN A 20 6.84 -1.17 -18.62
C ASN A 20 7.94 -1.40 -17.56
N TYR A 21 8.96 -2.21 -17.87
CA TYR A 21 10.02 -2.59 -16.92
C TYR A 21 10.77 -1.38 -16.34
N HIS A 22 10.87 -0.30 -17.14
CA HIS A 22 11.48 0.96 -16.75
C HIS A 22 10.86 1.56 -15.46
N LEU A 23 9.61 1.24 -15.15
CA LEU A 23 8.92 1.70 -13.95
C LEU A 23 9.57 1.19 -12.65
N ILE A 24 10.25 0.04 -12.66
CA ILE A 24 11.01 -0.43 -11.47
C ILE A 24 12.13 0.56 -11.16
N SER A 25 12.95 0.89 -12.16
CA SER A 25 14.06 1.83 -11.98
C SER A 25 13.59 3.23 -11.56
N LYS A 26 12.46 3.68 -12.15
CA LYS A 26 11.82 4.95 -11.81
C LYS A 26 11.33 4.94 -10.36
N PHE A 27 10.62 3.88 -9.95
CA PHE A 27 10.13 3.69 -8.58
C PHE A 27 11.26 3.71 -7.56
N LEU A 28 12.34 2.94 -7.78
CA LEU A 28 13.46 2.86 -6.84
C LEU A 28 14.17 4.21 -6.69
N LYS A 29 14.43 4.90 -7.80
CA LYS A 29 15.02 6.25 -7.81
C LYS A 29 14.16 7.25 -7.07
N LEU A 30 12.84 7.25 -7.33
CA LEU A 30 11.91 8.10 -6.63
C LEU A 30 11.85 7.73 -5.15
N SER A 31 11.83 6.45 -4.81
CA SER A 31 11.78 6.00 -3.41
C SER A 31 13.09 6.16 -2.63
N LYS A 32 14.17 6.63 -3.28
CA LYS A 32 15.55 6.68 -2.76
C LYS A 32 16.03 5.33 -2.22
N LEU A 33 15.60 4.26 -2.88
CA LEU A 33 16.00 2.89 -2.55
C LEU A 33 17.18 2.49 -3.43
N ASP A 34 18.16 1.83 -2.84
CA ASP A 34 19.28 1.28 -3.59
C ASP A 34 18.79 0.15 -4.51
N ALA A 35 19.17 0.22 -5.78
CA ALA A 35 18.75 -0.77 -6.76
C ALA A 35 19.38 -2.14 -6.49
N GLU A 36 20.62 -2.19 -5.98
CA GLU A 36 21.28 -3.46 -5.64
C GLU A 36 20.56 -4.18 -4.49
N GLU A 37 20.06 -3.43 -3.50
CA GLU A 37 19.36 -4.00 -2.35
C GLU A 37 17.88 -4.31 -2.63
N PHE A 38 17.19 -3.45 -3.39
CA PHE A 38 15.73 -3.50 -3.49
C PHE A 38 15.16 -4.08 -4.79
N PHE A 39 15.98 -4.34 -5.81
CA PHE A 39 15.46 -4.86 -7.08
C PHE A 39 14.71 -6.20 -6.89
N ASP A 40 15.34 -7.18 -6.24
CA ASP A 40 14.75 -8.50 -6.02
C ASP A 40 13.53 -8.46 -5.08
N ILE A 41 13.47 -7.44 -4.22
CA ILE A 41 12.33 -7.23 -3.32
C ILE A 41 11.09 -6.80 -4.11
N VAL A 42 11.27 -5.92 -5.10
CA VAL A 42 10.13 -5.28 -5.80
C VAL A 42 9.75 -5.95 -7.12
N VAL A 43 10.69 -6.62 -7.80
CA VAL A 43 10.48 -7.17 -9.15
C VAL A 43 9.32 -8.17 -9.20
N PHE A 44 9.18 -9.02 -8.19
CA PHE A 44 8.08 -9.99 -8.14
C PHE A 44 6.72 -9.32 -7.96
N ASP A 45 6.60 -8.33 -7.08
CA ASP A 45 5.36 -7.59 -6.92
C ASP A 45 5.06 -6.71 -8.15
N PHE A 46 6.06 -6.22 -8.89
CA PHE A 46 5.87 -5.61 -10.20
C PHE A 46 5.25 -6.59 -11.20
N LEU A 47 5.80 -7.80 -11.36
CA LEU A 47 5.25 -8.80 -12.28
C LEU A 47 3.84 -9.25 -11.86
N LEU A 48 3.58 -9.36 -10.56
CA LEU A 48 2.24 -9.60 -10.04
C LEU A 48 1.28 -8.46 -10.41
N SER A 49 1.74 -7.21 -10.36
CA SER A 49 0.92 -6.07 -10.77
C SER A 49 0.53 -6.12 -12.25
N VAL A 50 1.42 -6.61 -13.13
CA VAL A 50 1.12 -6.83 -14.56
C VAL A 50 0.00 -7.83 -14.73
N GLU A 51 0.10 -9.00 -14.08
CA GLU A 51 -0.94 -10.02 -14.11
C GLU A 51 -2.28 -9.45 -13.62
N ILE A 52 -2.30 -8.80 -12.46
CA ILE A 52 -3.54 -8.27 -11.88
C ILE A 52 -4.15 -7.18 -12.76
N TYR A 53 -3.33 -6.29 -13.30
CA TYR A 53 -3.80 -5.19 -14.12
C TYR A 53 -4.42 -5.68 -15.43
N LEU A 54 -3.73 -6.58 -16.14
CA LEU A 54 -4.22 -7.08 -17.43
C LEU A 54 -5.47 -7.95 -17.30
N ASN A 55 -5.63 -8.67 -16.18
CA ASN A 55 -6.79 -9.53 -15.94
C ASN A 55 -7.97 -8.83 -15.23
N ASN A 56 -7.89 -7.51 -14.98
CA ASN A 56 -8.94 -6.78 -14.27
C ASN A 56 -9.36 -5.51 -15.03
N GLU A 57 -10.38 -5.62 -15.87
CA GLU A 57 -10.90 -4.50 -16.67
C GLU A 57 -11.41 -3.33 -15.82
N ALA A 58 -12.08 -3.62 -14.71
CA ALA A 58 -12.57 -2.59 -13.80
C ALA A 58 -11.42 -1.77 -13.17
N LEU A 59 -10.29 -2.42 -12.87
CA LEU A 59 -9.09 -1.74 -12.39
C LEU A 59 -8.49 -0.84 -13.48
N ARG A 60 -8.40 -1.33 -14.72
CA ARG A 60 -7.87 -0.57 -15.86
C ARG A 60 -8.73 0.65 -16.22
N GLY A 61 -10.04 0.57 -16.00
CA GLY A 61 -10.94 1.71 -16.19
C GLY A 61 -10.77 2.82 -15.15
N LYS A 62 -10.16 2.51 -14.01
CA LYS A 62 -10.01 3.45 -12.88
C LYS A 62 -8.60 3.94 -12.68
N CYS A 63 -7.59 3.09 -12.84
CA CYS A 63 -6.21 3.41 -12.53
C CYS A 63 -5.31 3.14 -13.75
N ASN A 64 -4.28 3.95 -13.94
CA ASN A 64 -3.22 3.62 -14.88
C ASN A 64 -2.28 2.55 -14.29
N PHE A 65 -1.51 1.89 -15.16
CA PHE A 65 -0.62 0.81 -14.75
C PHE A 65 0.53 1.28 -13.84
N GLU A 66 1.08 2.48 -14.07
CA GLU A 66 2.17 3.01 -13.24
C GLU A 66 1.76 3.08 -11.77
N ALA A 67 0.61 3.68 -11.47
CA ALA A 67 0.07 3.79 -10.12
C ALA A 67 -0.15 2.41 -9.48
N VAL A 68 -0.74 1.46 -10.23
CA VAL A 68 -0.94 0.08 -9.75
C VAL A 68 0.40 -0.58 -9.46
N SER A 69 1.39 -0.48 -10.36
CA SER A 69 2.69 -1.09 -10.18
C SER A 69 3.43 -0.53 -8.95
N TYR A 70 3.34 0.78 -8.71
CA TYR A 70 3.96 1.43 -7.55
C TYR A 70 3.32 0.98 -6.25
N MET A 71 1.99 0.85 -6.20
CA MET A 71 1.29 0.32 -5.03
C MET A 71 1.79 -1.08 -4.65
N TYR A 72 1.97 -1.97 -5.64
CA TYR A 72 2.46 -3.32 -5.40
C TYR A 72 3.94 -3.33 -4.98
N MET A 73 4.81 -2.59 -5.66
CA MET A 73 6.23 -2.49 -5.29
C MET A 73 6.42 -1.88 -3.89
N LYS A 74 5.66 -0.83 -3.55
CA LYS A 74 5.65 -0.23 -2.21
C LYS A 74 5.22 -1.22 -1.13
N ARG A 75 4.20 -2.04 -1.41
CA ARG A 75 3.79 -3.13 -0.52
C ARG A 75 4.91 -4.16 -0.31
N ALA A 76 5.70 -4.45 -1.33
CA ALA A 76 6.84 -5.37 -1.25
C ALA A 76 7.92 -4.82 -0.31
N VAL A 77 8.28 -3.55 -0.48
CA VAL A 77 9.24 -2.83 0.39
C VAL A 77 8.76 -2.85 1.85
N TYR A 78 7.48 -2.54 2.09
CA TYR A 78 6.92 -2.59 3.44
C TYR A 78 6.95 -3.99 4.06
N ARG A 79 6.69 -5.02 3.27
CA ARG A 79 6.79 -6.41 3.73
C ARG A 79 8.23 -6.73 4.13
N HIS A 80 9.19 -6.38 3.30
CA HIS A 80 10.61 -6.59 3.56
C HIS A 80 11.08 -5.91 4.84
N PHE A 81 10.79 -4.63 5.03
CA PHE A 81 11.19 -3.92 6.27
C PHE A 81 10.54 -4.51 7.52
N ARG A 82 9.28 -4.96 7.44
CA ARG A 82 8.63 -5.64 8.57
C ARG A 82 9.31 -6.96 8.91
N GLU A 83 9.70 -7.73 7.91
CA GLU A 83 10.43 -8.99 8.12
C GLU A 83 11.80 -8.74 8.73
N GLN A 84 12.55 -7.73 8.25
CA GLN A 84 13.81 -7.32 8.87
C GLN A 84 13.63 -6.87 10.33
N LYS A 85 12.61 -6.06 10.63
CA LYS A 85 12.32 -5.62 12.01
C LYS A 85 11.87 -6.77 12.90
N ALA A 86 11.22 -7.80 12.36
CA ALA A 86 10.89 -9.01 13.11
C ALA A 86 12.16 -9.82 13.41
N GLN A 87 13.06 -9.98 12.44
CA GLN A 87 14.34 -10.66 12.60
C GLN A 87 15.26 -9.94 13.62
N LYS A 88 15.33 -8.61 13.59
CA LYS A 88 16.11 -7.81 14.56
C LYS A 88 15.56 -7.86 15.99
N ARG A 89 14.26 -8.11 16.18
CA ARG A 89 13.69 -8.37 17.53
C ARG A 89 14.01 -9.77 18.03
N SER A 90 14.38 -10.70 17.15
CA SER A 90 14.90 -12.03 17.52
C SER A 90 16.43 -12.07 17.61
N SER A 91 17.13 -10.99 17.25
CA SER A 91 18.60 -10.93 17.21
C SER A 91 19.05 -9.49 17.44
N GLU A 92 19.52 -9.17 18.65
CA GLU A 92 19.96 -7.83 19.06
C GLU A 92 21.00 -7.24 18.10
N CYS A 93 20.61 -6.23 17.30
CA CYS A 93 21.36 -5.02 16.90
C CYS A 93 20.66 -4.37 15.69
N GLY A 94 20.44 -3.06 15.67
CA GLY A 94 19.70 -2.41 14.58
C GLY A 94 20.12 -0.98 14.27
N VAL A 95 20.63 -0.79 13.05
CA VAL A 95 20.63 0.49 12.33
C VAL A 95 19.19 0.82 11.91
N ASP A 96 18.80 2.08 12.13
CA ASP A 96 17.45 2.63 11.95
C ASP A 96 17.36 3.35 10.60
N ILE A 97 16.45 2.92 9.72
CA ILE A 97 16.11 3.65 8.49
C ILE A 97 14.66 4.10 8.63
N SER A 98 14.44 5.42 8.53
CA SER A 98 13.16 6.07 8.82
C SER A 98 12.15 5.94 7.68
N PHE A 99 11.09 5.17 7.97
CA PHE A 99 9.95 4.85 7.09
C PHE A 99 9.16 6.07 6.58
N ASN A 100 9.14 7.18 7.33
CA ASN A 100 8.34 8.36 7.00
C ASN A 100 8.87 9.12 5.77
N GLU A 101 10.17 9.00 5.47
CA GLU A 101 10.78 9.76 4.37
C GLU A 101 10.44 9.18 2.98
N ILE A 102 10.21 7.87 2.90
CA ILE A 102 9.85 7.18 1.66
C ILE A 102 8.40 7.50 1.27
N ASP A 103 7.49 7.53 2.26
CA ASP A 103 6.06 7.76 2.03
C ASP A 103 5.78 9.18 1.53
N ALA A 104 6.41 10.18 2.17
CA ALA A 104 6.28 11.59 1.81
C ALA A 104 6.84 11.92 0.42
N TYR A 105 7.92 11.25 0.00
CA TYR A 105 8.60 11.55 -1.26
C TYR A 105 7.95 10.86 -2.47
N ILE A 106 7.43 9.64 -2.32
CA ILE A 106 6.70 8.95 -3.39
C ILE A 106 5.39 9.69 -3.72
N GLY A 107 4.64 10.13 -2.69
CA GLY A 107 3.39 10.88 -2.87
C GLY A 107 3.55 12.21 -3.62
N GLN A 108 4.75 12.79 -3.62
CA GLN A 108 5.03 14.05 -4.32
C GLN A 108 5.27 13.87 -5.83
N SER A 109 5.50 12.64 -6.32
CA SER A 109 5.94 12.34 -7.70
C SER A 109 4.85 11.78 -8.63
N ILE A 110 3.68 11.40 -8.11
CA ILE A 110 2.58 10.72 -8.85
C ILE A 110 1.44 11.72 -9.25
N SER A 111 1.68 13.02 -9.07
CA SER A 111 0.68 14.12 -9.11
C SER A 111 -0.07 14.36 -10.44
N GLY A 112 0.23 13.66 -11.54
CA GLY A 112 -0.35 13.96 -12.86
C GLY A 112 -1.75 13.37 -13.14
N MET A 113 -2.02 12.14 -12.67
CA MET A 113 -3.29 11.43 -12.89
C MET A 113 -4.08 11.21 -11.60
N GLU A 114 -3.45 11.50 -10.46
CA GLU A 114 -4.05 11.44 -9.13
C GLU A 114 -5.04 12.57 -8.87
N ASN A 115 -5.04 13.70 -9.58
CA ASN A 115 -5.91 14.82 -9.22
C ASN A 115 -7.42 14.53 -9.29
N LEU A 116 -7.86 13.41 -9.88
CA LEU A 116 -9.27 13.00 -9.93
C LEU A 116 -9.56 11.85 -8.94
N LEU A 117 -8.70 10.82 -8.91
CA LEU A 117 -8.80 9.69 -7.96
C LEU A 117 -8.38 10.08 -6.53
N SER A 118 -7.38 10.94 -6.37
CA SER A 118 -6.96 11.52 -5.09
C SER A 118 -8.00 12.50 -4.57
N LEU A 119 -8.76 13.18 -5.43
CA LEU A 119 -9.82 14.09 -4.98
C LEU A 119 -11.02 13.27 -4.46
N GLU A 120 -11.43 12.24 -5.20
CA GLU A 120 -12.46 11.29 -4.77
C GLU A 120 -11.99 10.50 -3.53
N TYR A 121 -10.72 10.09 -3.48
CA TYR A 121 -10.11 9.42 -2.32
C TYR A 121 -10.01 10.34 -1.10
N ASP A 122 -9.59 11.60 -1.28
CA ASP A 122 -9.54 12.61 -0.22
C ASP A 122 -10.93 12.98 0.29
N GLU A 123 -11.92 13.09 -0.59
CA GLU A 123 -13.32 13.31 -0.21
C GLU A 123 -13.88 12.12 0.56
N THR A 124 -13.59 10.90 0.11
CA THR A 124 -13.99 9.67 0.80
C THR A 124 -13.34 9.57 2.18
N ILE A 125 -12.05 9.89 2.27
CA ILE A 125 -11.32 9.93 3.54
C ILE A 125 -11.91 11.01 4.47
N LYS A 126 -12.18 12.22 3.98
CA LYS A 126 -12.82 13.30 4.77
C LYS A 126 -14.20 12.89 5.27
N GLN A 127 -15.00 12.20 4.45
CA GLN A 127 -16.31 11.68 4.85
C GLN A 127 -16.16 10.65 5.97
N ILE A 128 -15.26 9.67 5.81
CA ILE A 128 -14.97 8.67 6.84
C ILE A 128 -14.50 9.36 8.13
N GLU A 129 -13.54 10.28 8.05
CA GLU A 129 -13.04 11.05 9.19
C GLU A 129 -14.14 11.77 9.95
N SER A 130 -15.09 12.38 9.24
CA SER A 130 -16.21 13.12 9.86
C SER A 130 -17.11 12.25 10.73
N ILE A 131 -17.16 10.93 10.47
CA ILE A 131 -18.00 9.96 11.18
C ILE A 131 -17.22 9.32 12.35
N LEU A 132 -15.91 9.16 12.20
CA LEU A 132 -15.07 8.48 13.18
C LEU A 132 -14.78 9.35 14.42
N THR A 133 -14.72 8.70 15.58
CA THR A 133 -14.19 9.33 16.81
C THR A 133 -12.67 9.58 16.70
N VAL A 134 -12.13 10.49 17.51
CA VAL A 134 -10.67 10.78 17.54
C VAL A 134 -9.81 9.53 17.75
N GLU A 135 -10.25 8.59 18.60
CA GLU A 135 -9.56 7.31 18.80
C GLU A 135 -9.59 6.45 17.54
N GLN A 136 -10.74 6.40 16.86
CA GLN A 136 -10.91 5.63 15.64
C GLN A 136 -10.17 6.24 14.46
N GLN A 137 -10.11 7.57 14.36
CA GLN A 137 -9.31 8.27 13.35
C GLN A 137 -7.83 7.90 13.48
N ARG A 138 -7.26 7.93 14.69
CA ARG A 138 -5.86 7.49 14.91
C ARG A 138 -5.63 6.06 14.44
N ILE A 139 -6.51 5.13 14.84
CA ILE A 139 -6.44 3.73 14.41
C ILE A 139 -6.59 3.60 12.88
N PHE A 140 -7.49 4.38 12.27
CA PHE A 140 -7.75 4.37 10.83
C PHE A 140 -6.55 4.88 10.04
N PHE A 141 -5.97 6.02 10.42
CA PHE A 141 -4.78 6.55 9.77
C PHE A 141 -3.56 5.66 9.97
N ASP A 142 -3.32 5.16 11.18
CA ASP A 142 -2.23 4.19 11.37
C ASP A 142 -2.46 2.93 10.51
N LYS A 143 -3.72 2.53 10.31
CA LYS A 143 -4.03 1.42 9.41
C LYS A 143 -3.74 1.76 7.95
N LEU A 144 -4.09 2.96 7.48
CA LEU A 144 -3.79 3.45 6.13
C LEU A 144 -2.27 3.52 5.88
N GLN A 145 -1.52 3.92 6.91
CA GLN A 145 -0.06 3.92 6.95
C GLN A 145 0.55 2.51 7.03
N GLY A 146 -0.28 1.46 7.08
CA GLY A 146 0.14 0.06 6.96
C GLY A 146 0.44 -0.66 8.27
N TYR A 147 0.26 0.00 9.42
CA TYR A 147 0.49 -0.60 10.73
C TYR A 147 -0.46 -1.79 10.99
N SER A 148 0.04 -2.82 11.66
CA SER A 148 -0.80 -3.92 12.15
C SER A 148 -1.63 -3.48 13.36
N LEU A 149 -2.76 -4.14 13.62
CA LEU A 149 -3.59 -3.81 14.79
C LEU A 149 -2.85 -3.99 16.12
N LYS A 150 -1.81 -4.84 16.13
CA LYS A 150 -0.91 -5.01 17.27
C LYS A 150 0.00 -3.79 17.43
N GLU A 151 0.65 -3.34 16.36
CA GLU A 151 1.50 -2.14 16.38
C GLU A 151 0.71 -0.88 16.72
N ILE A 152 -0.52 -0.76 16.22
CA ILE A 152 -1.43 0.36 16.56
C ILE A 152 -1.72 0.38 18.06
N ALA A 153 -1.97 -0.79 18.65
CA ALA A 153 -2.19 -0.93 20.08
C ALA A 153 -0.96 -0.49 20.89
N GLU A 154 0.23 -0.93 20.47
CA GLU A 154 1.52 -0.57 21.09
C GLU A 154 1.79 0.94 20.96
N ASN A 155 1.69 1.51 19.76
CA ASN A 155 2.00 2.92 19.47
C ASN A 155 1.07 3.90 20.17
N ASN A 156 -0.21 3.54 20.33
CA ASN A 156 -1.20 4.42 20.96
C ASN A 156 -1.38 4.15 22.46
N GLY A 157 -0.66 3.17 23.04
CA GLY A 157 -0.86 2.77 24.43
C GLY A 157 -2.26 2.20 24.73
N ILE A 158 -2.92 1.63 23.72
CA ILE A 158 -4.28 1.11 23.81
C ILE A 158 -4.23 -0.42 23.94
N LYS A 159 -5.11 -1.01 24.75
CA LYS A 159 -5.19 -2.48 24.83
C LYS A 159 -5.53 -3.10 23.46
N PRO A 160 -4.82 -4.15 22.99
CA PRO A 160 -5.09 -4.76 21.68
C PRO A 160 -6.56 -5.12 21.46
N LYS A 161 -7.23 -5.73 22.46
CA LYS A 161 -8.67 -6.05 22.39
C LYS A 161 -9.55 -4.82 22.06
N ARG A 162 -9.20 -3.64 22.59
CA ARG A 162 -9.92 -2.39 22.30
C ARG A 162 -9.66 -1.94 20.86
N VAL A 163 -8.41 -2.02 20.38
CA VAL A 163 -8.08 -1.73 18.98
C VAL A 163 -8.82 -2.65 18.01
N TYR A 164 -8.85 -3.97 18.23
CA TYR A 164 -9.63 -4.90 17.39
C TYR A 164 -11.11 -4.55 17.35
N LYS A 165 -11.71 -4.22 18.51
CA LYS A 165 -13.12 -3.82 18.60
C LYS A 165 -13.40 -2.52 17.84
N GLN A 166 -12.56 -1.50 18.04
CA GLN A 166 -12.71 -0.22 17.35
C GLN A 166 -12.48 -0.36 15.85
N PHE A 167 -11.51 -1.18 15.44
CA PHE A 167 -11.26 -1.47 14.03
C PHE A 167 -12.44 -2.18 13.36
N GLY A 168 -13.15 -3.05 14.08
CA GLY A 168 -14.41 -3.62 13.59
C GLY A 168 -15.45 -2.54 13.24
N ARG A 169 -15.59 -1.51 14.08
CA ARG A 169 -16.51 -0.39 13.84
C ARG A 169 -16.06 0.49 12.68
N ILE A 170 -14.76 0.76 12.59
CA ILE A 170 -14.16 1.52 11.47
C ILE A 170 -14.47 0.83 10.14
N LYS A 171 -14.32 -0.50 10.06
CA LYS A 171 -14.64 -1.25 8.84
C LYS A 171 -16.09 -1.08 8.40
N ASN A 172 -17.03 -1.03 9.33
CA ASN A 172 -18.44 -0.83 9.00
C ASN A 172 -18.67 0.57 8.44
N VAL A 173 -18.10 1.61 9.06
CA VAL A 173 -18.17 2.99 8.54
C VAL A 173 -17.59 3.10 7.14
N VAL A 174 -16.43 2.48 6.91
CA VAL A 174 -15.80 2.45 5.57
C VAL A 174 -16.71 1.76 4.56
N ALA A 175 -17.29 0.61 4.92
CA ALA A 175 -18.21 -0.12 4.04
C ALA A 175 -19.45 0.73 3.70
N ASP A 176 -20.07 1.38 4.70
CA ASP A 176 -21.25 2.22 4.51
C ASP A 176 -20.95 3.40 3.57
N VAL A 177 -19.82 4.10 3.76
CA VAL A 177 -19.41 5.21 2.89
C VAL A 177 -19.17 4.71 1.45
N MET A 178 -18.49 3.57 1.29
CA MET A 178 -18.22 3.00 -0.03
C MET A 178 -19.48 2.47 -0.74
N GLU A 179 -20.47 1.95 0.00
CA GLU A 179 -21.75 1.49 -0.56
C GLU A 179 -22.63 2.66 -1.00
N ASN A 180 -22.65 3.74 -0.22
CA ASN A 180 -23.40 4.95 -0.58
C ASN A 180 -22.86 5.61 -1.87
N GLN A 181 -21.55 5.56 -2.12
CA GLN A 181 -20.96 6.06 -3.36
C GLN A 181 -21.34 5.21 -4.59
N ARG A 182 -21.59 3.90 -4.43
CA ARG A 182 -22.00 2.99 -5.51
C ARG A 182 -23.44 3.18 -5.99
N LEU A 183 -24.29 3.83 -5.19
CA LEU A 183 -25.69 4.07 -5.53
C LEU A 183 -25.91 5.36 -6.34
N TYR A 184 -24.88 6.21 -6.44
CA TYR A 184 -24.94 7.51 -7.12
C TYR A 184 -23.95 7.67 -8.29
N GLY A 185 -23.20 6.62 -8.65
CA GLY A 185 -22.31 6.57 -9.82
C GLY A 185 -22.77 5.54 -10.84
#